data_AF-A0A7V9RLE4-F1
#
_entry.id   AF-A0A7V9RLE4-F1
#
_cell.length_a   1.000
_cell.length_b   1.000
_cell.length_c   1.000
_cell.angle_alpha   90.00
_cell.angle_beta   90.00
_cell.angle_gamma   90.00
#
_symmetry.space_group_name_H-M   'P 1'
#
loop_
_entity.id
_entity.type
_entity.pdbx_description
1 polymer ?
#
loop_
_entity_poly.entity_id
_entity_poly.type
_entity_poly.pdbx_seq_one_letter_code
_entity_poly.pdbx_strand_id
1 'polypeptide(L)'
;AVAAKAPANFEEFIYKVWGAGIAKHFAIPYNRKLWAVPLDTMETSWLGGRVPMPDLEQMIEGALEPTPAPMGPNARFGYPLRGGFQALMNGFLPHLRGTVLLDTSITSISPKRRSATLSDGRKVHYESVISTMPLPALVNSCGDEAPPEVRAAARALRHVSVRCVNLGVARENLTEKHWIYYPEDTVFHRIFVQGNASPHCNAPGGFGFTCEITYSPAKPLPADGPELIELVRKDCVRVGILRDDDVVLAANQIDMPCAYVVYDHARRANVELIRDWLTPFGIVLAGRYSEWEYYNSDHAFIAGKKAADLVSEVQNRARISQTVAREGLLQAG
;
A
#
# COMPACT_ATOMS: atom_id res chain seq x y z
N ALA A 1 37.68 13.36 8.03
CA ALA A 1 36.31 13.48 8.57
C ALA A 1 35.83 12.09 8.97
N VAL A 2 35.45 11.88 10.23
CA VAL A 2 34.83 10.60 10.65
C VAL A 2 33.52 10.50 9.88
N ALA A 3 33.37 9.50 9.01
CA ALA A 3 32.12 9.27 8.31
C ALA A 3 31.00 9.14 9.35
N ALA A 4 30.04 10.06 9.34
CA ALA A 4 28.95 10.06 10.29
C ALA A 4 28.21 8.72 10.18
N LYS A 5 28.04 8.01 11.30
CA LYS A 5 27.37 6.71 11.34
C LYS A 5 25.95 6.85 10.78
N ALA A 6 25.63 6.03 9.78
CA ALA A 6 24.29 5.97 9.19
C ALA A 6 23.21 5.82 10.29
N PRO A 7 22.04 6.46 10.13
CA PRO A 7 20.96 6.36 11.11
C PRO A 7 20.49 4.92 11.24
N ALA A 8 20.35 4.45 12.48
CA ALA A 8 19.92 3.08 12.75
C ALA A 8 18.44 2.89 12.45
N ASN A 9 17.62 3.92 12.63
CA ASN A 9 16.17 3.88 12.47
C ASN A 9 15.63 5.20 11.90
N PHE A 10 14.34 5.24 11.65
CA PHE A 10 13.68 6.39 11.03
C PHE A 10 13.67 7.62 11.94
N GLU A 11 13.53 7.47 13.26
CA GLU A 11 13.61 8.60 14.19
C GLU A 11 15.00 9.26 14.20
N GLU A 12 16.07 8.46 14.26
CA GLU A 12 17.44 8.96 14.13
C GLU A 12 17.68 9.63 12.78
N PHE A 13 17.14 9.07 11.69
CA PHE A 13 17.22 9.67 10.36
C PHE A 13 16.59 11.06 10.36
N ILE A 14 15.38 11.20 10.92
CA ILE A 14 14.67 12.48 11.02
C ILE A 14 15.53 13.54 11.71
N TYR A 15 16.08 13.23 12.88
CA TYR A 15 16.88 14.20 13.62
C TYR A 15 18.23 14.50 12.94
N LYS A 16 18.90 13.50 12.37
CA LYS A 16 20.21 13.68 11.71
C LYS A 16 20.10 14.44 10.39
N VAL A 17 19.04 14.19 9.62
CA VAL A 17 18.90 14.72 8.26
C VAL A 17 18.11 16.03 8.26
N TRP A 18 16.98 16.09 8.96
CA TRP A 18 16.11 17.28 8.95
C TRP A 18 16.30 18.22 10.13
N GLY A 19 17.01 17.78 11.18
CA GLY A 19 17.27 18.59 12.35
C GLY A 19 16.05 18.76 13.28
N ALA A 20 16.31 19.27 14.49
CA ALA A 20 15.34 19.30 15.58
C ALA A 20 14.09 20.17 15.29
N GLY A 21 14.22 21.23 14.49
CA GLY A 21 13.10 22.11 14.13
C GLY A 21 12.04 21.40 13.30
N ILE A 22 12.43 20.90 12.13
CA ILE A 22 11.53 20.14 11.24
C ILE A 22 11.03 18.86 11.94
N ALA A 23 11.90 18.19 12.69
CA ALA A 23 11.52 17.03 13.50
C ALA A 23 10.35 17.36 14.42
N LYS A 24 10.46 18.43 15.21
CA LYS A 24 9.44 18.85 16.18
C LYS A 24 8.11 19.25 15.52
N HIS A 25 8.16 20.06 14.47
CA HIS A 25 6.98 20.71 13.93
C HIS A 25 6.23 19.89 12.89
N PHE A 26 6.90 18.96 12.19
CA PHE A 26 6.27 18.20 11.13
C PHE A 26 6.67 16.72 11.14
N ALA A 27 7.96 16.41 11.02
CA ALA A 27 8.38 15.06 10.64
C ALA A 27 8.06 14.01 11.72
N ILE A 28 8.32 14.27 13.00
CA ILE A 28 7.97 13.35 14.10
C ILE A 28 6.45 13.24 14.28
N PRO A 29 5.69 14.34 14.49
CA PRO A 29 4.26 14.22 14.75
C PRO A 29 3.50 13.61 13.56
N TYR A 30 3.81 14.02 12.33
CA TYR A 30 3.18 13.44 11.13
C TYR A 30 3.47 11.94 10.99
N ASN A 31 4.73 11.52 11.12
CA ASN A 31 5.08 10.11 10.92
C ASN A 31 4.58 9.22 12.05
N ARG A 32 4.56 9.68 13.31
CA ARG A 32 3.93 8.93 14.40
C ARG A 32 2.43 8.73 14.14
N LYS A 33 1.78 9.77 13.61
CA LYS A 33 0.38 9.72 13.25
C LYS A 33 0.14 8.75 12.09
N LEU A 34 0.87 8.88 10.97
CA LEU A 34 0.79 8.03 9.77
C LEU A 34 1.13 6.57 10.09
N TRP A 35 2.32 6.31 10.62
CA TRP A 35 2.80 4.94 10.79
C TRP A 35 2.20 4.24 11.99
N ALA A 36 1.61 4.96 12.96
CA ALA A 36 0.93 4.35 14.11
C ALA A 36 1.80 3.29 14.85
N VAL A 37 3.13 3.43 14.76
CA VAL A 37 4.15 2.59 15.40
C VAL A 37 5.32 3.46 15.84
N PRO A 38 6.12 3.03 16.83
CA PRO A 38 7.34 3.75 17.20
C PRO A 38 8.33 3.84 16.03
N LEU A 39 8.76 5.06 15.72
CA LEU A 39 9.62 5.36 14.55
C LEU A 39 11.05 4.83 14.74
N ASP A 40 11.47 4.64 15.99
CA ASP A 40 12.73 4.00 16.35
C ASP A 40 12.77 2.49 16.06
N THR A 41 11.62 1.87 15.76
CA THR A 41 11.53 0.47 15.31
C THR A 41 11.52 0.31 13.79
N MET A 42 11.47 1.40 13.05
CA MET A 42 11.44 1.39 11.59
C MET A 42 12.85 1.54 11.02
N GLU A 43 13.25 0.63 10.13
CA GLU A 43 14.51 0.75 9.40
C GLU A 43 14.44 1.85 8.32
N THR A 44 15.56 2.12 7.65
CA THR A 44 15.74 3.27 6.75
C THR A 44 15.77 2.91 5.25
N SER A 45 15.75 1.62 4.90
CA SER A 45 15.91 1.14 3.51
C SER A 45 14.81 1.64 2.54
N TRP A 46 13.60 1.89 3.05
CA TRP A 46 12.44 2.34 2.29
C TRP A 46 12.41 3.85 1.99
N LEU A 47 13.30 4.64 2.60
CA LEU A 47 13.33 6.10 2.46
C LEU A 47 13.81 6.54 1.06
N GLY A 48 14.65 5.72 0.42
CA GLY A 48 15.25 6.01 -0.88
C GLY A 48 14.20 6.34 -1.95
N GLY A 49 14.30 7.53 -2.54
CA GLY A 49 13.39 8.00 -3.59
C GLY A 49 11.99 8.46 -3.12
N ARG A 50 11.65 8.29 -1.84
CA ARG A 50 10.34 8.73 -1.29
C ARG A 50 10.45 9.91 -0.35
N VAL A 51 11.57 10.05 0.33
CA VAL A 51 11.82 11.11 1.29
C VAL A 51 12.81 12.09 0.69
N PRO A 52 12.44 13.37 0.46
CA PRO A 52 13.34 14.34 -0.11
C PRO A 52 14.49 14.60 0.86
N MET A 53 15.71 14.51 0.36
CA MET A 53 16.88 14.95 1.11
C MET A 53 16.87 16.47 1.14
N PRO A 54 16.99 17.08 2.34
CA PRO A 54 17.02 18.53 2.45
C PRO A 54 18.29 19.07 1.81
N ASP A 55 18.15 20.19 1.12
CA ASP A 55 19.26 21.03 0.69
C ASP A 55 19.24 22.29 1.57
N LEU A 56 20.36 22.57 2.27
CA LEU A 56 20.41 23.65 3.25
C LEU A 56 20.23 25.03 2.59
N GLU A 57 20.77 25.21 1.40
CA GLU A 57 20.65 26.47 0.66
C GLU A 57 19.18 26.68 0.25
N GLN A 58 18.52 25.66 -0.31
CA GLN A 58 17.08 25.72 -0.60
C GLN A 58 16.22 25.96 0.63
N MET A 59 16.61 25.41 1.79
CA MET A 59 15.90 25.64 3.06
C MET A 59 16.03 27.10 3.54
N ILE A 60 17.23 27.69 3.39
CA ILE A 60 17.46 29.09 3.75
C ILE A 60 16.71 30.01 2.78
N GLU A 61 16.83 29.76 1.47
CA GLU A 61 16.13 30.51 0.43
C GLU A 61 14.62 30.45 0.63
N GLY A 62 14.05 29.26 0.84
CA GLY A 62 12.61 29.09 1.07
C GLY A 62 12.11 29.68 2.40
N ALA A 63 12.99 29.96 3.36
CA ALA A 63 12.65 30.68 4.57
C ALA A 63 12.65 32.21 4.38
N LEU A 64 13.37 32.71 3.39
CA LEU A 64 13.52 34.13 3.09
C LEU A 64 12.58 34.61 1.98
N GLU A 65 12.25 33.74 1.02
CA GLU A 65 11.42 34.06 -0.14
C GLU A 65 10.31 33.02 -0.37
N PRO A 66 9.14 33.43 -0.90
CA PRO A 66 8.11 32.48 -1.34
C PRO A 66 8.65 31.55 -2.42
N THR A 67 8.63 30.24 -2.15
CA THR A 67 9.21 29.22 -3.04
C THR A 67 8.37 29.09 -4.34
N PRO A 68 8.98 28.85 -5.52
CA PRO A 68 8.24 28.60 -6.76
C PRO A 68 7.36 27.33 -6.74
N ALA A 69 6.53 27.20 -7.78
CA ALA A 69 5.51 26.15 -7.97
C ALA A 69 6.05 24.68 -7.98
N PRO A 70 5.18 23.66 -7.85
CA PRO A 70 5.45 22.43 -7.08
C PRO A 70 6.57 21.54 -7.62
N MET A 71 7.42 21.07 -6.69
CA MET A 71 8.43 20.03 -6.91
C MET A 71 7.94 18.64 -6.49
N GLY A 72 8.37 17.59 -7.21
CA GLY A 72 8.19 16.19 -6.84
C GLY A 72 7.64 15.32 -7.97
N PRO A 73 7.77 13.98 -7.88
CA PRO A 73 7.35 13.06 -8.95
C PRO A 73 5.84 13.09 -9.24
N ASN A 74 5.05 13.58 -8.28
CA ASN A 74 3.59 13.70 -8.39
C ASN A 74 3.13 15.16 -8.56
N ALA A 75 4.02 16.09 -8.92
CA ALA A 75 3.66 17.50 -9.14
C ALA A 75 2.60 17.67 -10.24
N ARG A 76 2.53 16.72 -11.17
CA ARG A 76 1.42 16.50 -12.09
C ARG A 76 1.03 15.03 -12.02
N PHE A 77 -0.26 14.73 -12.04
CA PHE A 77 -0.76 13.36 -12.05
C PHE A 77 -2.02 13.26 -12.90
N GLY A 78 -2.24 12.08 -13.49
CA GLY A 78 -3.48 11.77 -14.20
C GLY A 78 -4.50 11.12 -13.26
N TYR A 79 -5.77 11.45 -13.43
CA TYR A 79 -6.88 10.79 -12.73
C TYR A 79 -8.01 10.48 -13.73
N PRO A 80 -8.65 9.31 -13.67
CA PRO A 80 -9.74 9.00 -14.59
C PRO A 80 -10.88 10.00 -14.48
N LEU A 81 -11.37 10.47 -15.64
CA LEU A 81 -12.45 11.44 -15.67
C LEU A 81 -13.73 10.88 -15.04
N ARG A 82 -14.00 9.57 -15.14
CA ARG A 82 -15.19 8.92 -14.56
C ARG A 82 -14.82 7.59 -13.91
N GLY A 83 -15.56 7.20 -12.87
CA GLY A 83 -15.40 5.89 -12.20
C GLY A 83 -14.25 5.80 -11.19
N GLY A 84 -13.58 6.93 -10.91
CA GLY A 84 -12.45 6.97 -9.98
C GLY A 84 -11.27 6.09 -10.40
N PHE A 85 -10.37 5.80 -9.47
CA PHE A 85 -9.19 4.98 -9.75
C PHE A 85 -9.54 3.56 -10.23
N GLN A 86 -10.69 3.02 -9.82
CA GLN A 86 -11.20 1.71 -10.27
C GLN A 86 -11.41 1.64 -11.79
N ALA A 87 -11.68 2.77 -12.46
CA ALA A 87 -11.85 2.81 -13.90
C ALA A 87 -10.61 2.29 -14.67
N LEU A 88 -9.41 2.48 -14.10
CA LEU A 88 -8.18 1.91 -14.66
C LEU A 88 -8.23 0.38 -14.66
N MET A 89 -8.67 -0.23 -13.54
CA MET A 89 -8.78 -1.69 -13.44
C MET A 89 -9.87 -2.23 -14.36
N ASN A 90 -11.02 -1.54 -14.41
CA ASN A 90 -12.12 -1.90 -15.30
C ASN A 90 -11.70 -1.85 -16.77
N GLY A 91 -10.81 -0.92 -17.15
CA GLY A 91 -10.25 -0.84 -18.49
C GLY A 91 -9.41 -2.06 -18.89
N PHE A 92 -8.80 -2.77 -17.94
CA PHE A 92 -8.02 -3.98 -18.23
C PHE A 92 -8.89 -5.24 -18.36
N LEU A 93 -10.06 -5.30 -17.72
CA LEU A 93 -10.90 -6.51 -17.69
C LEU A 93 -11.23 -7.07 -19.08
N PRO A 94 -11.61 -6.27 -20.10
CA PRO A 94 -11.91 -6.78 -21.44
C PRO A 94 -10.72 -7.40 -22.17
N HIS A 95 -9.49 -7.10 -21.73
CA HIS A 95 -8.26 -7.61 -22.34
C HIS A 95 -7.76 -8.91 -21.68
N LEU A 96 -8.34 -9.32 -20.56
CA LEU A 96 -7.95 -10.54 -19.87
C LEU A 96 -8.37 -11.76 -20.68
N ARG A 97 -7.43 -12.70 -20.84
CA ARG A 97 -7.69 -14.03 -21.40
C ARG A 97 -7.71 -15.03 -20.25
N GLY A 98 -8.78 -15.82 -20.16
CA GLY A 98 -8.99 -16.77 -19.07
C GLY A 98 -10.28 -16.51 -18.32
N THR A 99 -10.47 -17.24 -17.22
CA THR A 99 -11.66 -17.11 -16.37
C THR A 99 -11.36 -16.19 -15.19
N VAL A 100 -12.14 -15.12 -15.05
CA VAL A 100 -12.14 -14.28 -13.85
C VAL A 100 -13.25 -14.77 -12.94
N LEU A 101 -12.88 -15.23 -11.74
CA LEU A 101 -13.83 -15.65 -10.72
C LEU A 101 -13.96 -14.53 -9.68
N LEU A 102 -15.14 -13.93 -9.60
CA LEU A 102 -15.52 -12.99 -8.55
C LEU A 102 -16.29 -13.73 -7.45
N ASP A 103 -16.45 -13.12 -6.28
CA ASP A 103 -17.14 -13.71 -5.11
C ASP A 103 -16.60 -15.11 -4.73
N THR A 104 -15.34 -15.36 -5.07
CA THR A 104 -14.67 -16.65 -4.92
C THR A 104 -13.35 -16.40 -4.21
N SER A 105 -13.23 -16.85 -2.96
CA SER A 105 -11.99 -16.72 -2.19
C SER A 105 -11.22 -18.03 -2.13
N ILE A 106 -9.91 -17.95 -1.93
CA ILE A 106 -9.06 -19.10 -1.62
C ILE A 106 -9.17 -19.37 -0.12
N THR A 107 -9.58 -20.57 0.25
CA THR A 107 -9.72 -20.99 1.67
C THR A 107 -8.53 -21.78 2.17
N SER A 108 -7.84 -22.49 1.26
CA SER A 108 -6.60 -23.20 1.57
C SER A 108 -5.76 -23.40 0.32
N ILE A 109 -4.45 -23.51 0.51
CA ILE A 109 -3.46 -23.87 -0.51
C ILE A 109 -2.68 -25.05 0.06
N SER A 110 -2.43 -26.06 -0.77
CA SER A 110 -1.55 -27.18 -0.45
C SER A 110 -0.34 -27.09 -1.37
N PRO A 111 0.77 -26.48 -0.92
CA PRO A 111 2.00 -26.41 -1.70
C PRO A 111 2.51 -27.78 -2.16
N LYS A 112 2.45 -28.80 -1.29
CA LYS A 112 2.91 -30.16 -1.61
C LYS A 112 2.06 -30.83 -2.69
N ARG A 113 0.74 -30.66 -2.65
CA ARG A 113 -0.19 -31.19 -3.68
C ARG A 113 -0.36 -30.25 -4.87
N ARG A 114 0.27 -29.07 -4.84
CA ARG A 114 0.09 -27.98 -5.81
C ARG A 114 -1.37 -27.75 -6.17
N SER A 115 -2.19 -27.50 -5.14
CA SER A 115 -3.63 -27.27 -5.30
C SER A 115 -4.13 -26.17 -4.38
N ALA A 116 -5.19 -25.47 -4.79
CA ALA A 116 -5.90 -24.52 -3.98
C ALA A 116 -7.39 -24.90 -3.88
N THR A 117 -7.99 -24.67 -2.72
CA THR A 117 -9.42 -24.89 -2.47
C THR A 117 -10.13 -23.55 -2.49
N LEU A 118 -11.19 -23.45 -3.28
CA LEU A 118 -12.04 -22.28 -3.41
C LEU A 118 -13.13 -22.27 -2.32
N SER A 119 -13.77 -21.12 -2.10
CA SER A 119 -14.84 -20.94 -1.12
C SER A 119 -16.09 -21.78 -1.40
N ASP A 120 -16.30 -22.18 -2.65
CA ASP A 120 -17.37 -23.09 -3.06
C ASP A 120 -17.00 -24.58 -2.97
N GLY A 121 -15.81 -24.89 -2.44
CA GLY A 121 -15.31 -26.25 -2.25
C GLY A 121 -14.60 -26.86 -3.46
N ARG A 122 -14.62 -26.20 -4.63
CA ARG A 122 -13.85 -26.66 -5.80
C ARG A 122 -12.35 -26.65 -5.48
N LYS A 123 -11.63 -27.63 -6.04
CA LYS A 123 -10.17 -27.69 -5.98
C LYS A 123 -9.58 -27.43 -7.35
N VAL A 124 -8.61 -26.53 -7.41
CA VAL A 124 -7.86 -26.20 -8.62
C VAL A 124 -6.41 -26.65 -8.44
N HIS A 125 -5.89 -27.41 -9.41
CA HIS A 125 -4.48 -27.79 -9.46
C HIS A 125 -3.69 -26.76 -10.26
N TYR A 126 -2.43 -26.56 -9.90
CA TYR A 126 -1.56 -25.60 -10.56
C TYR A 126 -0.16 -26.15 -10.81
N GLU A 127 0.47 -25.65 -11.86
CA GLU A 127 1.92 -25.79 -12.05
C GLU A 127 2.65 -24.60 -11.40
N SER A 128 2.05 -23.41 -11.49
CA SER A 128 2.53 -22.18 -10.88
C SER A 128 1.37 -21.31 -10.43
N VAL A 129 1.58 -20.53 -9.38
CA VAL A 129 0.64 -19.52 -8.86
C VAL A 129 1.37 -18.20 -8.77
N ILE A 130 0.76 -17.14 -9.30
CA ILE A 130 1.16 -15.77 -8.99
C ILE A 130 0.22 -15.28 -7.88
N SER A 131 0.76 -15.07 -6.69
CA SER A 131 0.00 -14.56 -5.55
C SER A 131 0.19 -13.06 -5.42
N THR A 132 -0.90 -12.34 -5.26
CA THR A 132 -0.94 -10.91 -4.91
C THR A 132 -1.58 -10.66 -3.54
N MET A 133 -1.94 -11.74 -2.83
CA MET A 133 -2.56 -11.65 -1.51
C MET A 133 -1.55 -11.22 -0.44
N PRO A 134 -1.98 -10.67 0.71
CA PRO A 134 -1.08 -10.40 1.82
C PRO A 134 -0.27 -11.63 2.22
N LEU A 135 1.05 -11.48 2.32
CA LEU A 135 1.98 -12.58 2.57
C LEU A 135 1.64 -13.39 3.84
N PRO A 136 1.21 -12.77 4.97
CA PRO A 136 0.71 -13.53 6.12
C PRO A 136 -0.54 -14.35 5.81
N ALA A 137 -1.48 -13.82 5.03
CA ALA A 137 -2.68 -14.53 4.63
C ALA A 137 -2.37 -15.70 3.68
N LEU A 138 -1.39 -15.54 2.79
CA LEU A 138 -0.88 -16.62 1.94
C LEU A 138 -0.33 -17.77 2.78
N VAL A 139 0.58 -17.48 3.72
CA VAL A 139 1.17 -18.49 4.60
C VAL A 139 0.11 -19.15 5.48
N ASN A 140 -0.85 -18.39 6.01
CA ASN A 140 -1.97 -18.95 6.77
C ASN A 140 -2.83 -19.89 5.91
N SER A 141 -3.05 -19.55 4.63
CA SER A 141 -3.80 -20.41 3.70
C SER A 141 -3.07 -21.73 3.43
N CYS A 142 -1.75 -21.77 3.57
CA CYS A 142 -0.96 -23.01 3.48
C CYS A 142 -1.07 -23.91 4.73
N GLY A 143 -1.60 -23.39 5.84
CA GLY A 143 -1.80 -24.12 7.09
C GLY A 143 -0.53 -24.81 7.59
N ASP A 144 -0.65 -26.06 8.01
CA ASP A 144 0.46 -26.83 8.57
C ASP A 144 1.49 -27.33 7.54
N GLU A 145 1.24 -27.15 6.24
CA GLU A 145 2.28 -27.39 5.25
C GLU A 145 3.39 -26.33 5.31
N ALA A 146 3.09 -25.14 5.82
CA ALA A 146 4.08 -24.12 6.15
C ALA A 146 4.82 -24.51 7.44
N PRO A 147 6.16 -24.66 7.41
CA PRO A 147 6.96 -24.97 8.59
C PRO A 147 6.76 -23.94 9.73
N PRO A 148 6.93 -24.34 11.00
CA PRO A 148 6.74 -23.46 12.15
C PRO A 148 7.47 -22.11 12.03
N GLU A 149 8.70 -22.10 11.54
CA GLU A 149 9.55 -20.94 11.33
C GLU A 149 8.99 -19.99 10.25
N VAL A 150 8.45 -20.54 9.16
CA VAL A 150 7.80 -19.74 8.10
C VAL A 150 6.52 -19.09 8.63
N ARG A 151 5.72 -19.84 9.40
CA ARG A 151 4.52 -19.29 10.03
C ARG A 151 4.86 -18.23 11.08
N ALA A 152 5.95 -18.39 11.81
CA ALA A 152 6.45 -17.37 12.75
C ALA A 152 6.90 -16.10 12.01
N ALA A 153 7.69 -16.24 10.94
CA ALA A 153 8.11 -15.12 10.10
C ALA A 153 6.91 -14.37 9.53
N ALA A 154 5.89 -15.09 9.05
CA ALA A 154 4.66 -14.51 8.53
C ALA A 154 3.89 -13.71 9.58
N ARG A 155 3.78 -14.22 10.82
CA ARG A 155 3.15 -13.49 11.94
C ARG A 155 3.94 -12.26 12.39
N ALA A 156 5.27 -12.26 12.17
CA ALA A 156 6.14 -11.15 12.52
C ALA A 156 6.10 -10.00 11.50
N LEU A 157 5.50 -10.19 10.33
CA LEU A 157 5.35 -9.13 9.33
C LEU A 157 4.33 -8.09 9.79
N ARG A 158 4.82 -6.89 10.11
CA ARG A 158 4.00 -5.79 10.62
C ARG A 158 3.35 -4.98 9.50
N HIS A 159 2.13 -4.53 9.76
CA HIS A 159 1.40 -3.59 8.92
C HIS A 159 0.62 -2.57 9.77
N VAL A 160 0.11 -1.54 9.11
CA VAL A 160 -0.75 -0.50 9.65
C VAL A 160 -2.05 -0.50 8.87
N SER A 161 -3.15 -0.32 9.58
CA SER A 161 -4.48 -0.22 8.99
C SER A 161 -4.85 1.22 8.71
N VAL A 162 -5.74 1.44 7.75
CA VAL A 162 -6.33 2.76 7.47
C VAL A 162 -7.85 2.65 7.51
N ARG A 163 -8.46 3.58 8.24
CA ARG A 163 -9.87 3.90 8.14
C ARG A 163 -10.03 5.16 7.30
N CYS A 164 -10.73 5.02 6.18
CA CYS A 164 -11.13 6.15 5.35
C CYS A 164 -12.54 6.59 5.76
N VAL A 165 -12.70 7.85 6.12
CA VAL A 165 -14.01 8.49 6.26
C VAL A 165 -14.21 9.38 5.03
N ASN A 166 -15.19 9.05 4.20
CA ASN A 166 -15.49 9.82 3.00
C ASN A 166 -16.68 10.72 3.29
N LEU A 167 -16.58 12.00 2.93
CA LEU A 167 -17.62 12.99 3.12
C LEU A 167 -17.98 13.62 1.77
N GLY A 168 -19.27 13.69 1.48
CA GLY A 168 -19.85 14.50 0.42
C GLY A 168 -20.65 15.63 1.05
N VAL A 169 -20.35 16.88 0.67
CA VAL A 169 -20.97 18.07 1.25
C VAL A 169 -21.69 18.91 0.21
N ALA A 170 -22.73 19.65 0.61
CA ALA A 170 -23.54 20.52 -0.25
C ALA A 170 -22.87 21.90 -0.48
N ARG A 171 -21.57 21.89 -0.79
CA ARG A 171 -20.81 23.09 -1.10
C ARG A 171 -19.70 22.74 -2.08
N GLU A 172 -19.61 23.51 -3.16
CA GLU A 172 -18.55 23.36 -4.15
C GLU A 172 -17.26 24.06 -3.72
N ASN A 173 -16.15 23.75 -4.40
CA ASN A 173 -14.86 24.45 -4.30
C ASN A 173 -14.37 24.63 -2.85
N LEU A 174 -14.27 23.52 -2.10
CA LEU A 174 -13.82 23.57 -0.70
C LEU A 174 -12.39 24.11 -0.57
N THR A 175 -11.54 23.77 -1.52
CA THR A 175 -10.13 24.16 -1.57
C THR A 175 -9.57 23.94 -2.98
N GLU A 176 -8.47 24.62 -3.33
CA GLU A 176 -7.71 24.40 -4.58
C GLU A 176 -6.68 23.25 -4.47
N LYS A 177 -6.55 22.62 -3.29
CA LYS A 177 -5.55 21.58 -3.01
C LYS A 177 -6.01 20.20 -3.45
N HIS A 178 -5.08 19.30 -3.76
CA HIS A 178 -5.38 17.89 -4.09
C HIS A 178 -5.28 16.96 -2.89
N TRP A 179 -4.29 17.17 -2.02
CA TRP A 179 -4.14 16.46 -0.76
C TRP A 179 -3.50 17.36 0.28
N ILE A 180 -3.77 17.10 1.54
CA ILE A 180 -3.32 17.92 2.67
C ILE A 180 -2.86 16.99 3.80
N TYR A 181 -1.69 17.28 4.36
CA TYR A 181 -1.09 16.52 5.45
C TYR A 181 -1.26 17.27 6.77
N TYR A 182 -1.69 16.55 7.80
CA TYR A 182 -2.00 17.13 9.11
C TYR A 182 -1.12 16.48 10.20
N PRO A 183 0.02 17.10 10.56
CA PRO A 183 0.86 16.62 11.67
C PRO A 183 0.20 16.81 13.03
N GLU A 184 -0.69 17.79 13.16
CA GLU A 184 -1.34 18.21 14.39
C GLU A 184 -2.40 17.20 14.87
N ASP A 185 -3.10 17.57 15.95
CA ASP A 185 -3.97 16.70 16.74
C ASP A 185 -5.35 16.41 16.11
N THR A 186 -5.48 16.46 14.78
CA THR A 186 -6.68 15.91 14.11
C THR A 186 -6.68 14.39 14.14
N VAL A 187 -7.84 13.76 14.01
CA VAL A 187 -7.95 12.30 13.93
C VAL A 187 -7.33 11.77 12.62
N PHE A 188 -7.51 12.48 11.50
CA PHE A 188 -6.97 12.11 10.19
C PHE A 188 -5.57 12.66 9.99
N HIS A 189 -4.68 11.87 9.39
CA HIS A 189 -3.32 12.33 9.06
C HIS A 189 -3.27 12.98 7.67
N ARG A 190 -4.22 12.64 6.80
CA ARG A 190 -4.28 13.13 5.42
C ARG A 190 -5.73 13.32 4.99
N ILE A 191 -5.96 14.37 4.20
CA ILE A 191 -7.17 14.49 3.37
C ILE A 191 -6.75 14.34 1.91
N PHE A 192 -7.46 13.49 1.16
CA PHE A 192 -7.46 13.50 -0.30
C PHE A 192 -8.72 14.21 -0.78
N VAL A 193 -8.58 15.15 -1.70
CA VAL A 193 -9.63 16.05 -2.17
C VAL A 193 -10.10 15.55 -3.55
N GLN A 194 -10.83 14.43 -3.58
CA GLN A 194 -11.23 13.75 -4.84
C GLN A 194 -12.01 14.65 -5.79
N GLY A 195 -12.80 15.59 -5.26
CA GLY A 195 -13.56 16.53 -6.06
C GLY A 195 -12.71 17.40 -6.99
N ASN A 196 -11.42 17.61 -6.67
CA ASN A 196 -10.48 18.31 -7.53
C ASN A 196 -9.77 17.38 -8.53
N ALA A 197 -9.72 16.07 -8.25
CA ALA A 197 -9.11 15.10 -9.16
C ALA A 197 -9.97 14.84 -10.40
N SER A 198 -11.30 14.95 -10.26
CA SER A 198 -12.24 14.96 -11.40
C SER A 198 -13.55 15.63 -11.02
N PRO A 199 -14.15 16.45 -11.91
CA PRO A 199 -15.48 17.03 -11.67
C PRO A 199 -16.58 15.97 -11.51
N HIS A 200 -16.39 14.75 -12.06
CA HIS A 200 -17.37 13.66 -11.91
C HIS A 200 -17.20 12.86 -10.62
N CYS A 201 -16.26 13.24 -9.75
CA CYS A 201 -16.24 12.77 -8.36
C CYS A 201 -17.25 13.53 -7.48
N ASN A 202 -17.84 14.62 -7.99
CA ASN A 202 -18.78 15.45 -7.27
C ASN A 202 -20.21 15.24 -7.79
N ALA A 203 -21.18 15.30 -6.87
CA ALA A 203 -22.56 15.55 -7.23
C ALA A 203 -22.74 17.03 -7.62
N PRO A 204 -23.72 17.38 -8.48
CA PRO A 204 -24.02 18.78 -8.79
C PRO A 204 -24.28 19.59 -7.51
N GLY A 205 -23.62 20.74 -7.34
CA GLY A 205 -23.76 21.58 -6.14
C GLY A 205 -23.02 21.05 -4.91
N GLY A 206 -22.23 19.98 -5.04
CA GLY A 206 -21.56 19.35 -3.92
C GLY A 206 -20.08 19.05 -4.16
N PHE A 207 -19.42 18.53 -3.13
CA PHE A 207 -17.99 18.23 -3.18
C PHE A 207 -17.63 17.03 -2.32
N GLY A 208 -16.82 16.11 -2.87
CA GLY A 208 -16.38 14.89 -2.21
C GLY A 208 -14.91 14.91 -1.80
N PHE A 209 -14.62 14.48 -0.58
CA PHE A 209 -13.24 14.26 -0.09
C PHE A 209 -13.15 13.08 0.88
N THR A 210 -11.95 12.57 1.10
CA THR A 210 -11.66 11.47 2.03
C THR A 210 -10.65 11.88 3.08
N CYS A 211 -10.98 11.64 4.34
CA CYS A 211 -10.09 11.73 5.48
C CYS A 211 -9.52 10.35 5.79
N GLU A 212 -8.19 10.22 5.78
CA GLU A 212 -7.49 8.97 6.08
C GLU A 212 -6.98 8.96 7.53
N ILE A 213 -7.32 7.91 8.25
CA ILE A 213 -6.99 7.72 9.67
C ILE A 213 -6.27 6.39 9.81
N THR A 214 -4.98 6.43 10.14
CA THR A 214 -4.22 5.21 10.41
C THR A 214 -4.43 4.77 11.84
N TYR A 215 -4.55 3.46 12.01
CA TYR A 215 -4.72 2.83 13.31
C TYR A 215 -3.91 1.53 13.41
N SER A 216 -3.59 1.17 14.65
CA SER A 216 -2.89 -0.05 15.02
C SER A 216 -3.29 -0.44 16.46
N PRO A 217 -2.89 -1.61 16.98
CA PRO A 217 -3.08 -1.91 18.40
C PRO A 217 -2.47 -0.86 19.35
N ALA A 218 -1.38 -0.20 18.93
CA ALA A 218 -0.71 0.84 19.72
C ALA A 218 -1.37 2.23 19.58
N LYS A 219 -2.19 2.43 18.54
CA LYS A 219 -2.96 3.65 18.29
C LYS A 219 -4.35 3.22 17.76
N PRO A 220 -5.25 2.78 18.65
CA PRO A 220 -6.59 2.37 18.25
C PRO A 220 -7.39 3.55 17.68
N LEU A 221 -8.44 3.26 16.90
CA LEU A 221 -9.38 4.28 16.50
C LEU A 221 -10.08 4.85 17.74
N PRO A 222 -10.29 6.18 17.81
CA PRO A 222 -10.97 6.80 18.95
C PRO A 222 -12.48 6.53 18.98
N ALA A 223 -13.05 6.13 17.84
CA ALA A 223 -14.46 5.83 17.64
C ALA A 223 -14.65 4.97 16.38
N ASP A 224 -15.88 4.49 16.14
CA ASP A 224 -16.33 3.86 14.90
C ASP A 224 -17.67 4.48 14.48
N GLY A 225 -18.19 4.12 13.31
CA GLY A 225 -19.57 4.46 12.91
C GLY A 225 -19.88 5.95 12.88
N PRO A 226 -21.13 6.34 13.20
CA PRO A 226 -21.54 7.74 13.24
C PRO A 226 -20.65 8.64 14.11
N GLU A 227 -20.13 8.12 15.22
CA GLU A 227 -19.28 8.84 16.15
C GLU A 227 -17.94 9.23 15.52
N LEU A 228 -17.32 8.33 14.75
CA LEU A 228 -16.10 8.65 14.01
C LEU A 228 -16.35 9.67 12.90
N ILE A 229 -17.48 9.56 12.20
CA ILE A 229 -17.87 10.52 11.15
C ILE A 229 -18.01 11.93 11.75
N GLU A 230 -18.69 12.06 12.88
CA GLU A 230 -18.86 13.37 13.54
C GLU A 230 -17.53 13.91 14.08
N LEU A 231 -16.65 13.05 14.61
CA LEU A 231 -15.31 13.47 15.02
C LEU A 231 -14.50 14.01 13.83
N VAL A 232 -14.53 13.32 12.69
CA VAL A 232 -13.89 13.78 11.45
C VAL A 232 -14.49 15.10 10.97
N ARG A 233 -15.82 15.25 11.01
CA ARG A 233 -16.48 16.50 10.62
C ARG A 233 -16.00 17.67 11.50
N LYS A 234 -15.99 17.50 12.82
CA LYS A 234 -15.49 18.50 13.77
C LYS A 234 -14.04 18.87 13.50
N ASP A 235 -13.20 17.90 13.22
CA ASP A 235 -11.80 18.15 12.88
C ASP A 235 -11.64 18.86 11.54
N CYS A 236 -12.48 18.55 10.54
CA CYS A 236 -12.50 19.26 9.27
C CYS A 236 -12.91 20.73 9.43
N VAL A 237 -13.83 21.04 10.35
CA VAL A 237 -14.16 22.43 10.72
C VAL A 237 -12.97 23.09 11.42
N ARG A 238 -12.37 22.42 12.41
CA ARG A 238 -11.23 22.93 13.18
C ARG A 238 -10.06 23.32 12.29
N VAL A 239 -9.81 22.59 11.20
CA VAL A 239 -8.75 22.90 10.23
C VAL A 239 -9.21 23.72 9.02
N GLY A 240 -10.47 24.19 9.03
CA GLY A 240 -11.00 25.11 8.02
C GLY A 240 -11.32 24.50 6.66
N ILE A 241 -11.42 23.18 6.55
CA ILE A 241 -11.88 22.51 5.32
C ILE A 241 -13.40 22.59 5.20
N LEU A 242 -14.08 22.42 6.33
CA LEU A 242 -15.52 22.62 6.44
C LEU A 242 -15.83 23.90 7.23
N ARG A 243 -17.03 24.40 7.02
CA ARG A 243 -17.68 25.41 7.85
C ARG A 243 -18.67 24.71 8.79
N ASP A 244 -19.02 25.37 9.88
CA ASP A 244 -20.01 24.83 10.83
C ASP A 244 -21.39 24.61 10.19
N ASP A 245 -21.75 25.43 9.20
CA ASP A 245 -23.01 25.40 8.46
C ASP A 245 -22.98 24.51 7.20
N ASP A 246 -21.86 23.84 6.90
CA ASP A 246 -21.78 22.91 5.79
C ASP A 246 -22.67 21.68 6.02
N VAL A 247 -23.56 21.42 5.06
CA VAL A 247 -24.46 20.25 5.10
C VAL A 247 -23.75 19.03 4.51
N VAL A 248 -23.59 17.99 5.32
CA VAL A 248 -23.09 16.68 4.86
C VAL A 248 -24.23 15.93 4.17
N LEU A 249 -24.10 15.71 2.86
CA LEU A 249 -25.06 15.01 2.01
C LEU A 249 -24.89 13.49 2.07
N ALA A 250 -23.64 13.04 2.22
CA ALA A 250 -23.29 11.63 2.28
C ALA A 250 -22.05 11.45 3.14
N ALA A 251 -22.03 10.38 3.91
CA ALA A 251 -20.85 9.94 4.62
C ALA A 251 -20.80 8.41 4.63
N ASN A 252 -19.61 7.86 4.47
CA ASN A 252 -19.39 6.45 4.73
C ASN A 252 -17.98 6.21 5.25
N GLN A 253 -17.74 4.96 5.64
CA GLN A 253 -16.45 4.50 6.08
C GLN A 253 -15.99 3.31 5.26
N ILE A 254 -14.71 3.27 4.94
CA ILE A 254 -14.05 2.13 4.31
C ILE A 254 -12.87 1.74 5.18
N ASP A 255 -12.82 0.47 5.55
CA ASP A 255 -11.75 -0.08 6.36
C ASP A 255 -10.73 -0.83 5.49
N MET A 256 -9.45 -0.54 5.72
CA MET A 256 -8.32 -1.17 5.04
C MET A 256 -7.41 -1.79 6.10
N PRO A 257 -7.67 -3.04 6.52
CA PRO A 257 -6.96 -3.66 7.64
C PRO A 257 -5.48 -3.94 7.34
N CYS A 258 -5.09 -4.03 6.07
CA CYS A 258 -3.68 -4.08 5.66
C CYS A 258 -3.45 -2.95 4.64
N ALA A 259 -3.10 -1.75 5.14
CA ALA A 259 -2.90 -0.59 4.29
C ALA A 259 -1.42 -0.35 4.01
N TYR A 260 -0.61 -0.17 5.06
CA TYR A 260 0.84 0.06 4.95
C TYR A 260 1.63 -1.11 5.50
N VAL A 261 2.55 -1.64 4.71
CA VAL A 261 3.58 -2.58 5.21
C VAL A 261 4.61 -1.79 6.01
N VAL A 262 5.02 -2.30 7.17
CA VAL A 262 6.01 -1.65 8.04
C VAL A 262 7.38 -2.25 7.77
N TYR A 263 8.37 -1.38 7.54
CA TYR A 263 9.77 -1.75 7.40
C TYR A 263 10.42 -1.74 8.76
N ASP A 264 10.31 -2.83 9.50
CA ASP A 264 11.13 -3.08 10.69
C ASP A 264 12.42 -3.83 10.31
N HIS A 265 13.32 -3.98 11.29
CA HIS A 265 14.61 -4.64 11.09
C HIS A 265 14.53 -6.14 10.79
N ALA A 266 13.41 -6.81 11.09
CA ALA A 266 13.23 -8.24 10.86
C ALA A 266 12.55 -8.54 9.51
N ARG A 267 11.86 -7.56 8.93
CA ARG A 267 11.05 -7.67 7.71
C ARG A 267 11.79 -8.41 6.61
N ARG A 268 12.99 -7.96 6.25
CA ARG A 268 13.74 -8.52 5.11
C ARG A 268 13.98 -10.01 5.28
N ALA A 269 14.53 -10.43 6.42
CA ALA A 269 14.82 -11.83 6.69
C ALA A 269 13.54 -12.69 6.70
N ASN A 270 12.44 -12.15 7.26
CA ASN A 270 11.15 -12.84 7.26
C ASN A 270 10.58 -13.03 5.85
N VAL A 271 10.62 -11.99 5.01
CA VAL A 271 10.17 -12.05 3.61
C VAL A 271 11.03 -13.03 2.80
N GLU A 272 12.34 -12.98 2.95
CA GLU A 272 13.28 -13.89 2.29
C GLU A 272 12.99 -15.35 2.68
N LEU A 273 12.87 -15.66 3.97
CA LEU A 273 12.55 -17.00 4.46
C LEU A 273 11.24 -17.54 3.87
N ILE A 274 10.17 -16.74 3.86
CA ILE A 274 8.87 -17.16 3.34
C ILE A 274 8.95 -17.39 1.82
N ARG A 275 9.58 -16.46 1.08
CA ARG A 275 9.73 -16.57 -0.38
C ARG A 275 10.54 -17.80 -0.77
N ASP A 276 11.64 -18.06 -0.08
CA ASP A 276 12.52 -19.19 -0.37
C ASP A 276 11.81 -20.53 -0.10
N TRP A 277 10.94 -20.58 0.92
CA TRP A 277 10.08 -21.74 1.15
C TRP A 277 8.98 -21.92 0.07
N LEU A 278 8.36 -20.83 -0.40
CA LEU A 278 7.27 -20.89 -1.39
C LEU A 278 7.75 -21.22 -2.81
N THR A 279 8.95 -20.76 -3.18
CA THR A 279 9.49 -20.83 -4.55
C THR A 279 9.53 -22.25 -5.13
N PRO A 280 10.02 -23.30 -4.42
CA PRO A 280 10.04 -24.68 -4.92
C PRO A 280 8.65 -25.25 -5.25
N PHE A 281 7.59 -24.70 -4.65
CA PHE A 281 6.21 -25.10 -4.91
C PHE A 281 5.58 -24.37 -6.09
N GLY A 282 6.33 -23.54 -6.81
CA GLY A 282 5.83 -22.77 -7.96
C GLY A 282 4.96 -21.58 -7.55
N ILE A 283 5.06 -21.10 -6.31
CA ILE A 283 4.31 -19.94 -5.82
C ILE A 283 5.20 -18.71 -5.93
N VAL A 284 4.84 -17.81 -6.83
CA VAL A 284 5.54 -16.54 -7.12
C VAL A 284 4.80 -15.40 -6.43
N LEU A 285 5.53 -14.57 -5.70
CA LEU A 285 4.98 -13.40 -5.01
C LEU A 285 4.99 -12.19 -5.94
N ALA A 286 3.90 -11.42 -5.95
CA ALA A 286 3.79 -10.21 -6.75
C ALA A 286 3.06 -9.07 -6.02
N GLY A 287 3.61 -7.87 -6.09
CA GLY A 287 2.95 -6.64 -5.68
C GLY A 287 3.02 -6.34 -4.18
N ARG A 288 2.41 -5.21 -3.78
CA ARG A 288 2.56 -4.56 -2.47
C ARG A 288 2.49 -5.53 -1.29
N TYR A 289 1.45 -6.35 -1.26
CA TYR A 289 1.14 -7.18 -0.09
C TYR A 289 1.75 -8.57 -0.14
N SER A 290 2.02 -9.11 -1.33
CA SER A 290 2.64 -10.43 -1.43
C SER A 290 4.17 -10.35 -1.33
N GLU A 291 4.79 -9.31 -1.87
CA GLU A 291 6.22 -9.03 -1.69
C GLU A 291 6.51 -8.29 -0.38
N TRP A 292 5.45 -7.85 0.31
CA TRP A 292 5.50 -7.04 1.52
C TRP A 292 6.23 -5.71 1.35
N GLU A 293 6.24 -5.14 0.15
CA GLU A 293 6.97 -3.92 -0.21
C GLU A 293 6.05 -2.69 -0.23
N TYR A 294 6.58 -1.52 0.14
CA TYR A 294 5.83 -0.27 0.11
C TYR A 294 5.73 0.24 -1.33
N TYR A 295 4.68 -0.17 -2.04
CA TYR A 295 4.46 0.12 -3.47
C TYR A 295 3.35 1.12 -3.75
N ASN A 296 3.55 1.90 -4.81
CA ASN A 296 2.47 2.61 -5.49
C ASN A 296 1.88 1.69 -6.60
N SER A 297 0.77 2.10 -7.21
CA SER A 297 0.06 1.27 -8.21
C SER A 297 0.90 0.88 -9.43
N ASP A 298 1.75 1.78 -9.92
CA ASP A 298 2.70 1.55 -11.02
C ASP A 298 3.70 0.42 -10.70
N HIS A 299 4.28 0.47 -9.50
CA HIS A 299 5.19 -0.56 -9.01
C HIS A 299 4.48 -1.91 -8.88
N ALA A 300 3.22 -1.92 -8.43
CA ALA A 300 2.41 -3.13 -8.34
C ALA A 300 2.11 -3.74 -9.73
N PHE A 301 1.81 -2.91 -10.74
CA PHE A 301 1.64 -3.37 -12.12
C PHE A 301 2.94 -3.96 -12.69
N ILE A 302 4.06 -3.28 -12.49
CA ILE A 302 5.38 -3.75 -12.93
C ILE A 302 5.73 -5.08 -12.25
N ALA A 303 5.46 -5.22 -10.95
CA ALA A 303 5.65 -6.46 -10.22
C ALA A 303 4.81 -7.61 -10.80
N GLY A 304 3.54 -7.36 -11.11
CA GLY A 304 2.68 -8.33 -11.78
C GLY A 304 3.22 -8.77 -13.14
N LYS A 305 3.72 -7.82 -13.96
CA LYS A 305 4.38 -8.13 -15.23
C LYS A 305 5.62 -9.00 -15.02
N LYS A 306 6.52 -8.63 -14.11
CA LYS A 306 7.74 -9.40 -13.81
C LYS A 306 7.43 -10.83 -13.37
N ALA A 307 6.40 -11.01 -12.54
CA ALA A 307 5.96 -12.34 -12.13
C ALA A 307 5.42 -13.18 -13.30
N ALA A 308 4.64 -12.56 -14.20
CA ALA A 308 4.15 -13.22 -15.40
C ALA A 308 5.28 -13.62 -16.37
N ASP A 309 6.27 -12.75 -16.56
CA ASP A 309 7.46 -13.03 -17.38
C ASP A 309 8.25 -14.21 -16.79
N LEU A 310 8.49 -14.21 -15.48
CA LEU A 310 9.19 -15.29 -14.77
C LEU A 310 8.50 -16.64 -14.95
N VAL A 311 7.18 -16.70 -14.72
CA VAL A 311 6.41 -17.95 -14.88
C VAL A 311 6.46 -18.44 -16.34
N SER A 312 6.34 -17.52 -17.31
CA SER A 312 6.39 -17.83 -18.73
C SER A 312 7.75 -18.42 -19.14
N GLU A 313 8.85 -17.85 -18.63
CA GLU A 313 10.20 -18.37 -18.88
C GLU A 313 10.39 -19.78 -18.32
N VAL A 314 9.93 -20.04 -17.10
CA VAL A 314 10.00 -21.37 -16.46
C VAL A 314 9.21 -22.40 -17.27
N GLN A 315 7.98 -22.07 -17.69
CA GLN A 315 7.14 -22.94 -18.49
C GLN A 315 7.75 -23.23 -19.88
N ASN A 316 8.34 -22.22 -20.52
CA ASN A 316 9.01 -22.39 -21.81
C ASN A 316 10.23 -23.31 -21.71
N ARG A 317 11.07 -23.14 -20.68
CA ARG A 317 12.21 -24.04 -20.43
C ARG A 317 11.77 -25.49 -20.20
N ALA A 318 10.70 -25.69 -19.42
CA ALA A 318 10.14 -27.02 -19.19
C ALA A 318 9.65 -27.68 -20.48
N ARG A 319 8.95 -26.94 -21.35
CA ARG A 319 8.48 -27.42 -22.67
C ARG A 319 9.63 -27.80 -23.60
N ILE A 320 10.68 -26.97 -23.68
CA ILE A 320 11.86 -27.26 -24.49
C ILE A 320 12.54 -28.53 -23.99
N SER A 321 12.74 -28.67 -22.68
CA SER A 321 13.37 -29.86 -22.09
C SER A 321 12.58 -31.15 -22.36
N GLN A 322 11.25 -31.11 -22.28
CA GLN A 322 10.39 -32.25 -22.62
C GLN A 322 10.47 -32.62 -24.11
N THR A 323 10.55 -31.62 -24.99
CA THR A 323 10.64 -31.84 -26.44
C THR A 323 11.98 -32.50 -26.80
N VAL A 324 13.09 -31.98 -26.27
CA VAL A 324 14.43 -32.54 -26.46
C VAL A 324 14.53 -33.97 -25.91
N ALA A 325 13.95 -34.23 -24.74
CA ALA A 325 13.92 -35.59 -24.17
C ALA A 325 13.16 -36.57 -25.08
N ARG A 326 12.04 -36.14 -25.65
CA ARG A 326 11.23 -36.96 -26.56
C ARG A 326 11.93 -37.23 -27.89
N GLU A 327 12.63 -36.24 -28.45
CA GLU A 327 13.41 -36.39 -29.69
C GLU A 327 14.65 -37.26 -29.49
N GLY A 328 15.34 -37.15 -28.35
CA GLY A 328 16.48 -38.01 -28.02
C GLY A 328 16.10 -39.49 -27.84
N LEU A 329 14.91 -39.78 -27.29
CA LEU A 329 14.36 -41.13 -27.20
C LEU A 329 13.96 -41.71 -28.58
N LEU A 330 13.58 -40.86 -29.54
CA LEU A 330 13.24 -41.27 -30.91
C LEU A 330 14.47 -41.53 -31.79
N GLN A 331 15.62 -40.93 -31.49
CA GLN A 331 16.88 -41.18 -32.19
C GLN A 331 17.68 -42.37 -31.61
N ALA A 332 17.34 -42.84 -30.42
CA ALA A 332 17.99 -43.94 -29.73
C ALA A 332 17.27 -45.30 -29.88
N GLY A 333 16.16 -45.35 -30.64
CA GLY A 333 15.42 -46.57 -30.98
C GLY A 333 15.47 -46.85 -32.47
#